data_AF-A0AAF0VB51-F1
#
_entry.id   AF-A0AAF0VB51-F1
#
_cell.length_a   1.000
_cell.length_b   1.000
_cell.length_c   1.000
_cell.angle_alpha   90.00
_cell.angle_beta   90.00
_cell.angle_gamma   90.00
#
_symmetry.space_group_name_H-M   'P 1'
#
loop_
_entity.id
_entity.type
_entity.pdbx_description
1 polymer ?
#
loop_
_entity_poly.entity_id
_entity_poly.type
_entity_poly.pdbx_seq_one_letter_code
_entity_poly.pdbx_strand_id
1 'polypeptide(L)'
;MAPAAMSMLSKEKKKIDAMIINVISLDSHCFELLAQVVDLNIIVVIVVYDEHDEFLVKKTLDNGAYICSKKPLVEQTVTFLWQTQRDHISVGDEE
;
A
#
# COMPACT_ATOMS: atom_id res chain seq x y z
N MET A 1 4.77 -11.20 -10.72
CA MET A 1 5.18 -10.72 -9.36
C MET A 1 4.11 -10.94 -8.30
N ALA A 2 2.81 -10.74 -8.60
CA ALA A 2 1.72 -10.91 -7.63
C ALA A 2 1.68 -12.27 -6.89
N PRO A 3 1.93 -13.45 -7.51
CA PRO A 3 1.82 -14.73 -6.81
C PRO A 3 2.82 -14.94 -5.67
N ALA A 4 4.05 -14.42 -5.83
CA ALA A 4 5.10 -14.54 -4.83
C ALA A 4 4.82 -13.64 -3.61
N ALA A 5 4.41 -12.39 -3.85
CA ALA A 5 4.01 -11.46 -2.79
C ALA A 5 2.83 -12.03 -1.98
N MET A 6 1.81 -12.56 -2.64
CA MET A 6 0.67 -13.19 -1.96
C MET A 6 1.04 -14.41 -1.12
N SER A 7 1.97 -15.24 -1.60
CA SER A 7 2.45 -16.37 -0.82
C SER A 7 3.19 -15.91 0.44
N MET A 8 3.87 -14.76 0.40
CA MET A 8 4.50 -14.17 1.58
C MET A 8 3.46 -13.61 2.54
N LEU A 9 2.51 -12.80 2.05
CA LEU A 9 1.44 -12.22 2.86
C LEU A 9 0.62 -13.28 3.60
N SER A 10 0.27 -14.38 2.92
CA SER A 10 -0.52 -15.48 3.51
C SER A 10 0.25 -16.39 4.46
N LYS A 11 1.59 -16.43 4.35
CA LYS A 11 2.46 -17.23 5.23
C LYS A 11 2.99 -16.45 6.43
N GLU A 12 2.87 -15.13 6.41
CA GLU A 12 3.33 -14.30 7.51
C GLU A 12 2.39 -14.41 8.71
N LYS A 13 2.98 -14.76 9.87
CA LYS A 13 2.29 -14.75 11.17
C LYS A 13 2.24 -13.35 11.80
N LYS A 14 2.84 -12.36 11.14
CA LYS A 14 2.93 -10.98 11.62
C LYS A 14 1.91 -10.14 10.89
N LYS A 15 1.27 -9.24 11.63
CA LYS A 15 0.40 -8.22 11.07
C LYS A 15 1.23 -7.30 10.19
N ILE A 16 0.71 -7.00 9.00
CA ILE A 16 1.30 -6.05 8.07
C ILE A 16 0.49 -4.77 8.18
N ASP A 17 1.13 -3.69 8.60
CA ASP A 17 0.45 -2.41 8.81
C ASP A 17 0.45 -1.52 7.55
N ALA A 18 1.45 -1.69 6.65
CA ALA A 18 1.58 -0.96 5.38
C ALA A 18 2.04 -1.86 4.24
N MET A 19 1.62 -1.51 3.02
CA MET A 19 2.14 -2.07 1.78
C MET A 19 2.37 -0.97 0.74
N ILE A 20 3.53 -1.04 0.07
CA ILE A 20 3.86 -0.17 -1.06
C ILE A 20 3.82 -1.03 -2.34
N ILE A 21 2.97 -0.66 -3.28
CA ILE A 21 2.78 -1.34 -4.56
C ILE A 21 3.33 -0.45 -5.67
N ASN A 22 4.33 -0.97 -6.39
CA ASN A 22 4.85 -0.30 -7.57
C ASN A 22 3.98 -0.69 -8.78
N VAL A 23 3.24 0.28 -9.33
CA VAL A 23 2.38 0.09 -10.50
C VAL A 23 3.08 0.69 -11.71
N ILE A 24 3.75 -0.18 -12.46
CA ILE A 24 4.51 0.19 -13.66
C ILE A 24 3.58 0.32 -14.88
N SER A 25 2.39 -0.30 -14.86
CA SER A 25 1.39 -0.25 -15.93
C SER A 25 0.00 -0.61 -15.42
N LEU A 26 -1.04 -0.40 -16.24
CA LEU A 26 -2.44 -0.86 -16.07
C LEU A 26 -2.59 -2.40 -16.08
N ASP A 27 -1.59 -3.14 -15.60
CA ASP A 27 -1.66 -4.59 -15.50
C ASP A 27 -2.74 -4.99 -14.48
N SER A 28 -3.66 -5.86 -14.91
CA SER A 28 -4.72 -6.42 -14.07
C SER A 28 -4.18 -7.00 -12.77
N HIS A 29 -2.96 -7.55 -12.80
CA HIS A 29 -2.34 -8.15 -11.63
C HIS A 29 -2.02 -7.18 -10.50
N CYS A 30 -1.79 -5.89 -10.80
CA CYS A 30 -1.55 -4.89 -9.75
C CYS A 30 -2.85 -4.55 -8.99
N PHE A 31 -3.97 -4.49 -9.70
CA PHE A 31 -5.27 -4.24 -9.09
C PHE A 31 -5.80 -5.46 -8.33
N GLU A 32 -5.54 -6.67 -8.82
CA GLU A 32 -5.82 -7.91 -8.06
C GLU A 32 -5.08 -7.94 -6.73
N LEU A 33 -3.80 -7.52 -6.72
CA LEU A 33 -3.01 -7.41 -5.50
C LEU A 33 -3.59 -6.36 -4.56
N LEU A 34 -3.96 -5.19 -5.09
CA LEU A 34 -4.58 -4.11 -4.31
C LEU A 34 -5.88 -4.56 -3.64
N ALA A 35 -6.79 -5.20 -4.38
CA ALA A 35 -8.04 -5.70 -3.83
C ALA A 35 -7.81 -6.70 -2.68
N GLN A 36 -6.85 -7.62 -2.85
CA GLN A 36 -6.51 -8.59 -1.81
C GLN A 36 -5.91 -7.93 -0.56
N VAL A 37 -5.12 -6.87 -0.72
CA VAL A 37 -4.52 -6.12 0.40
C VAL A 37 -5.59 -5.35 1.18
N VAL A 38 -6.58 -4.81 0.47
CA VAL A 38 -7.76 -4.17 1.07
C VAL A 38 -8.56 -5.19 1.90
N ASP A 39 -8.77 -6.40 1.38
CA ASP A 39 -9.45 -7.49 2.12
C ASP A 39 -8.69 -7.93 3.38
N LEU A 40 -7.37 -7.76 3.41
CA LEU A 40 -6.51 -8.03 4.57
C LEU A 40 -6.49 -6.90 5.62
N ASN A 41 -7.29 -5.85 5.41
CA ASN A 41 -7.43 -4.69 6.31
C ASN A 41 -6.08 -3.97 6.58
N ILE A 42 -5.22 -3.92 5.57
CA ILE A 42 -3.94 -3.21 5.63
C ILE A 42 -4.21 -1.71 5.39
N ILE A 43 -3.97 -0.89 6.42
CA ILE A 43 -4.45 0.50 6.50
C ILE A 43 -3.75 1.43 5.50
N VAL A 44 -2.51 1.12 5.13
CA VAL A 44 -1.69 2.02 4.31
C VAL A 44 -1.27 1.31 3.02
N VAL A 45 -2.00 1.57 1.94
CA VAL A 45 -1.62 1.13 0.60
C VAL A 45 -1.17 2.33 -0.24
N ILE A 46 0.11 2.33 -0.61
CA ILE A 46 0.69 3.37 -1.48
C ILE A 46 0.94 2.77 -2.85
N VAL A 47 0.38 3.40 -3.87
CA VAL A 47 0.68 3.05 -5.26
C VAL A 47 1.64 4.05 -5.86
N VAL A 48 2.74 3.53 -6.40
CA VAL A 48 3.79 4.35 -7.05
C VAL A 48 3.76 4.12 -8.55
N TYR A 49 3.64 5.19 -9.35
CA TYR A 49 3.51 5.12 -10.82
C TYR A 49 4.56 6.00 -11.54
N ASP A 50 4.95 5.62 -12.76
CA ASP A 50 6.00 6.32 -13.53
C ASP A 50 5.52 7.64 -14.15
N GLU A 51 4.35 7.63 -14.80
CA GLU A 51 3.80 8.79 -15.53
C GLU A 51 2.47 9.24 -14.94
N HIS A 52 2.18 10.55 -15.02
CA HIS A 52 0.94 11.10 -14.47
C HIS A 52 -0.24 10.73 -15.37
N ASP A 53 -0.79 9.54 -15.12
CA ASP A 53 -2.02 9.05 -15.71
C ASP A 53 -3.16 9.21 -14.70
N GLU A 54 -3.97 10.25 -14.88
CA GLU A 54 -5.10 10.55 -14.01
C GLU A 54 -6.12 9.40 -13.96
N PHE A 55 -6.26 8.64 -15.05
CA PHE A 55 -7.14 7.47 -15.10
C PHE A 55 -6.58 6.35 -14.23
N LEU A 56 -5.27 6.11 -14.29
CA LEU A 56 -4.59 5.16 -13.42
C LEU A 56 -4.72 5.55 -11.94
N VAL A 57 -4.51 6.83 -11.61
CA VAL A 57 -4.66 7.35 -10.24
C VAL A 57 -6.08 7.13 -9.74
N LYS A 58 -7.08 7.56 -10.50
CA LYS A 58 -8.50 7.40 -10.13
C LYS A 58 -8.86 5.93 -9.93
N LYS A 59 -8.49 5.07 -10.88
CA LYS A 59 -8.78 3.62 -10.80
C LYS A 59 -8.13 3.00 -9.57
N THR A 60 -6.94 3.43 -9.21
CA THR A 60 -6.21 2.93 -8.05
C THR A 60 -6.88 3.33 -6.74
N LEU A 61 -7.32 4.58 -6.62
CA LEU A 61 -8.10 5.04 -5.46
C LEU A 61 -9.46 4.33 -5.37
N ASP A 62 -10.16 4.16 -6.48
CA ASP A 62 -11.45 3.45 -6.55
C ASP A 62 -11.33 1.98 -6.11
N ASN A 63 -10.14 1.38 -6.21
CA ASN A 63 -9.85 0.01 -5.77
C ASN A 63 -9.27 -0.08 -4.34
N GLY A 64 -9.36 1.01 -3.56
CA GLY A 64 -9.07 1.00 -2.12
C GLY A 64 -7.64 1.36 -1.74
N ALA A 65 -6.84 1.93 -2.65
CA ALA A 65 -5.57 2.54 -2.26
C ALA A 65 -5.81 3.80 -1.42
N TYR A 66 -5.03 3.98 -0.36
CA TYR A 66 -5.12 5.15 0.49
C TYR A 66 -4.34 6.34 -0.08
N ILE A 67 -3.17 6.07 -0.69
CA ILE A 67 -2.27 7.08 -1.25
C ILE A 67 -1.79 6.66 -2.63
N CYS A 68 -1.74 7.60 -3.57
CA CYS A 68 -1.08 7.43 -4.87
C CYS A 68 0.03 8.47 -5.01
N SER A 69 1.23 8.04 -5.42
CA SER A 69 2.40 8.90 -5.60
C SER A 69 3.06 8.65 -6.94
N LYS A 70 3.50 9.72 -7.62
CA LYS A 70 4.39 9.58 -8.78
C LYS A 70 5.79 9.18 -8.31
N LYS A 71 6.52 8.43 -9.12
CA LYS A 71 7.95 8.18 -8.93
C LYS A 71 8.79 9.45 -9.19
N PRO A 72 9.93 9.61 -8.48
CA PRO A 72 10.39 8.77 -7.38
C PRO A 72 9.57 9.01 -6.10
N LEU A 73 9.45 7.98 -5.26
CA LEU A 73 8.82 8.14 -3.94
C LEU A 73 9.72 9.04 -3.08
N VAL A 74 9.18 10.16 -2.62
CA VAL A 74 9.92 11.14 -1.81
C VAL A 74 10.20 10.53 -0.43
N GLU A 75 11.43 10.63 0.05
CA GLU A 75 11.85 10.11 1.37
C GLU A 75 10.93 10.60 2.49
N GLN A 76 10.56 11.89 2.46
CA GLN A 76 9.64 12.50 3.41
C GLN A 76 8.29 11.78 3.47
N THR A 77 7.77 11.29 2.34
CA THR A 77 6.55 10.50 2.30
C THR A 77 6.74 9.19 3.05
N VAL A 78 7.85 8.48 2.81
CA VAL A 78 8.16 7.22 3.51
C VAL A 78 8.34 7.45 5.01
N THR A 79 9.04 8.51 5.41
CA THR A 79 9.25 8.87 6.82
C THR A 79 7.93 9.19 7.52
N PHE A 80 7.05 9.98 6.89
CA PHE A 80 5.74 10.32 7.43
C PHE A 80 4.88 9.08 7.67
N LEU A 81 4.87 8.16 6.70
CA LEU A 81 4.11 6.91 6.80
C LEU A 81 4.61 6.04 7.94
N TRP A 82 5.93 5.91 8.09
CA TRP A 82 6.54 5.16 9.18
C TRP A 82 6.20 5.75 10.56
N GLN A 83 6.20 7.08 10.69
CA GLN A 83 5.86 7.75 11.95
C GLN A 83 4.38 7.59 12.31
N THR A 84 3.48 7.73 11.32
CA THR A 84 2.02 7.61 11.53
C THR A 84 1.64 6.22 12.05
N GLN A 85 2.38 5.18 11.67
CA GLN A 85 2.17 3.83 12.19
C GLN A 85 2.64 3.66 13.64
N ARG A 86 3.65 4.42 14.08
CA ARG A 86 4.14 4.37 15.46
C ARG A 86 3.18 5.05 16.42
N ASP A 87 2.56 6.16 16.01
CA ASP A 87 1.67 6.93 16.89
C ASP A 87 0.31 6.24 17.12
N HIS A 88 -0.13 5.36 16.20
CA HIS A 88 -1.30 4.50 16.40
C HIS A 88 -1.03 3.27 17.30
N ILE A 89 0.22 3.01 17.68
CA ILE A 89 0.62 1.87 18.56
C ILE A 89 0.77 2.31 20.03
N SER A 90 0.72 3.61 20.35
CA SER A 90 0.89 4.11 21.74
C SER A 90 -0.39 4.53 22.47
N VAL A 91 -1.57 4.09 22.05
CA VAL A 91 -2.80 4.25 22.85
C VAL A 91 -3.24 2.90 23.39
N GLY A 92 -2.51 2.40 24.37
CA GLY A 92 -2.84 1.16 25.05
C GLY A 92 -1.69 0.58 25.83
N ASP A 93 -1.18 1.32 26.82
CA ASP A 93 -0.56 0.75 28.01
C ASP A 93 -0.93 1.65 29.20
N GLU A 94 -2.03 1.22 29.84
CA GLU A 94 -2.31 1.17 31.28
C GLU A 94 -1.87 2.35 32.18
N GLU A 95 -2.88 3.05 32.74
CA GLU A 95 -2.86 3.58 34.11
C GLU A 95 -3.73 2.66 35.00
#